data_AF-A0ABD4Z393-F1
#
_entry.id   AF-A0ABD4Z393-F1
#
_cell.length_a   1.000
_cell.length_b   1.000
_cell.length_c   1.000
_cell.angle_alpha   90.00
_cell.angle_beta   90.00
_cell.angle_gamma   90.00
#
_symmetry.space_group_name_H-M   'P 1'
#
loop_
_entity.id
_entity.type
_entity.pdbx_description
1 polymer ?
#
loop_
_entity_poly.entity_id
_entity_poly.type
_entity_poly.pdbx_seq_one_letter_code
_entity_poly.pdbx_strand_id
1 'polypeptide(L)' 'MDRSLIKSMMPSLVAGHVPRNVRSFKYRVFDDQPLSSTLGFAIDPQPFDGKVVA' A
#
# COMPACT_ATOMS: atom_id res chain seq x y z
N MET A 1 16.14 -3.76 3.66
CA MET A 1 14.91 -4.52 3.38
C MET A 1 15.03 -5.18 2.01
N ASP A 2 14.80 -6.50 1.89
CA ASP A 2 14.85 -7.18 0.58
C ASP A 2 13.53 -7.01 -0.16
N ARG A 3 13.52 -6.06 -1.09
CA ARG A 3 12.34 -5.72 -1.90
C ARG A 3 11.90 -6.85 -2.82
N SER A 4 12.82 -7.71 -3.26
CA SER A 4 12.50 -8.80 -4.18
C SER A 4 11.66 -9.88 -3.49
N LEU A 5 12.07 -10.25 -2.28
CA LEU A 5 11.36 -11.19 -1.41
C LEU A 5 9.97 -10.68 -1.05
N ILE A 6 9.84 -9.41 -0.67
CA ILE A 6 8.56 -8.77 -0.34
C ILE A 6 7.59 -8.85 -1.52
N LYS A 7 8.05 -8.52 -2.74
CA LYS A 7 7.24 -8.62 -3.95
C LYS A 7 6.74 -10.05 -4.20
N SER A 8 7.60 -11.05 -3.97
CA SER A 8 7.21 -12.46 -4.13
C SER A 8 6.14 -12.90 -3.13
N MET A 9 6.14 -12.32 -1.93
CA MET A 9 5.19 -12.62 -0.86
C MET A 9 3.89 -11.80 -0.91
N MET A 10 3.85 -10.69 -1.66
CA MET A 10 2.67 -9.81 -1.77
C MET A 10 1.34 -10.54 -2.01
N PRO A 11 1.25 -11.52 -2.92
CA PRO A 11 -0.02 -12.23 -3.14
C PRO A 11 -0.53 -12.93 -1.89
N SER A 12 0.36 -13.55 -1.11
CA SER A 12 0.00 -14.25 0.13
C SER A 12 -0.38 -13.27 1.24
N LEU A 13 0.35 -12.16 1.37
CA LEU A 13 0.10 -11.17 2.41
C LEU A 13 -1.26 -10.46 2.23
N VAL A 14 -1.66 -10.19 0.98
CA VAL A 14 -2.91 -9.44 0.72
C VAL A 14 -4.10 -10.36 0.41
N ALA A 15 -3.91 -11.67 0.23
CA ALA A 15 -4.97 -12.61 -0.16
C ALA A 15 -6.23 -12.57 0.73
N GLY A 16 -6.09 -12.34 2.03
CA GLY A 16 -7.22 -12.24 2.96
C GLY A 16 -8.03 -10.94 2.85
N HIS A 17 -7.48 -9.92 2.19
CA HIS A 17 -8.05 -8.57 2.11
C HIS A 17 -8.42 -8.19 0.67
N VAL A 18 -7.97 -8.95 -0.33
CA VAL A 18 -8.36 -8.73 -1.73
C VAL A 18 -9.68 -9.44 -2.03
N PRO A 19 -10.71 -8.73 -2.53
CA PRO A 19 -11.91 -9.36 -3.04
C PRO A 19 -11.61 -10.37 -4.15
N ARG A 20 -12.27 -11.53 -4.11
CA ARG A 20 -12.00 -12.65 -5.05
C ARG A 20 -12.21 -12.33 -6.54
N ASN A 21 -12.84 -11.20 -6.85
CA ASN A 21 -13.11 -10.75 -8.23
C ASN A 21 -12.08 -9.73 -8.78
N VAL A 22 -11.07 -9.34 -8.00
CA VAL A 22 -10.05 -8.37 -8.44
C VAL A 22 -9.03 -9.02 -9.39
N ARG A 23 -8.79 -8.36 -10.53
CA ARG A 23 -7.75 -8.76 -11.51
C ARG A 23 -6.36 -8.23 -11.20
N SER A 24 -6.28 -7.09 -10.53
CA SER A 24 -5.00 -6.43 -10.24
C SER A 24 -5.12 -5.55 -9.00
N PHE A 25 -4.10 -5.56 -8.17
CA PHE A 25 -3.94 -4.61 -7.06
C PHE A 25 -2.60 -3.89 -7.18
N LYS A 26 -2.52 -2.67 -6.64
CA LYS A 26 -1.30 -1.87 -6.62
C LYS A 26 -0.80 -1.79 -5.19
N TYR A 27 0.51 -1.85 -5.02
CA TYR A 27 1.17 -1.69 -3.72
C TYR A 27 2.39 -0.80 -3.86
N ARG A 28 2.82 -0.21 -2.76
CA ARG A 28 4.04 0.58 -2.63
C ARG A 28 4.72 0.17 -1.32
N VAL A 29 6.03 0.07 -1.34
CA VAL A 29 6.85 -0.21 -0.14
C VAL A 29 7.48 1.11 0.28
N PHE A 30 7.25 1.51 1.52
CA PHE A 30 7.79 2.74 2.10
C PHE A 30 8.87 2.36 3.12
N ASP A 31 10.10 2.80 2.88
CA ASP A 31 11.24 2.60 3.79
C ASP A 31 11.45 3.89 4.60
N ASP A 32 10.44 4.28 5.40
CA ASP A 32 10.45 5.45 6.30
C ASP A 32 10.44 6.85 5.64
N GLN A 33 10.13 6.96 4.35
CA GLN A 33 9.90 8.25 3.69
C GLN A 33 8.46 8.38 3.17
N PRO A 34 7.75 9.48 3.50
CA PRO A 34 6.42 9.74 2.98
C PRO A 34 6.46 10.01 1.47
N LEU A 35 5.42 9.57 0.76
CA LEU A 35 5.32 9.81 -0.67
C LEU A 35 5.09 11.31 -0.91
N SER A 36 5.94 11.93 -1.73
CA SER A 36 5.63 13.23 -2.30
C SER A 36 4.45 13.06 -3.27
N SER A 37 3.31 13.67 -2.95
CA SER A 37 2.17 13.74 -3.85
C SER A 37 2.56 14.51 -5.11
N THR A 38 1.78 14.37 -6.18
CA THR A 38 1.96 15.10 -7.44
C THR A 38 1.96 16.64 -7.29
N LEU A 39 1.60 17.16 -6.12
CA LEU A 39 1.66 18.58 -5.75
C LEU A 39 2.76 18.91 -4.71
N GLY A 40 3.67 17.98 -4.42
CA GLY A 40 4.79 18.18 -3.47
C GLY A 40 4.44 17.96 -2.00
N PHE A 41 3.22 17.51 -1.67
CA PHE A 41 2.85 17.23 -0.28
C PHE A 41 3.38 15.87 0.17
N ALA A 42 4.12 15.82 1.27
CA ALA A 42 4.48 14.57 1.93
C ALA A 42 3.22 13.95 2.53
N ILE A 43 2.70 12.88 1.92
CA ILE A 43 1.61 12.09 2.51
C ILE A 43 2.26 11.16 3.54
N ASP A 44 2.15 11.52 4.81
CA ASP A 44 2.57 10.68 5.93
C ASP A 44 1.84 9.32 5.84
N PRO A 45 2.55 8.18 5.89
CA PRO A 45 1.94 6.85 5.95
C PRO A 45 1.19 6.57 7.28
N GLN A 46 0.70 7.60 7.98
CA GLN A 46 -0.15 7.42 9.13
C GLN A 46 -1.35 6.53 8.72
N PRO A 47 -1.64 5.45 9.45
CA PRO A 47 -2.70 4.52 9.09
C PRO A 47 -4.00 5.29 8.89
N PHE A 48 -4.70 5.02 7.79
CA PHE A 48 -6.02 5.58 7.55
C PHE A 48 -6.93 5.23 8.74
N ASP A 49 -7.36 6.24 9.48
CA ASP A 49 -8.12 6.14 10.75
C ASP A 49 -9.57 5.66 10.56
N GLY A 50 -9.87 4.99 9.43
CA GLY A 50 -11.17 4.38 9.14
C GLY A 50 -12.31 5.35 8.82
N LYS A 51 -12.10 6.68 8.83
CA LYS A 51 -13.19 7.64 8.59
C LYS A 51 -13.44 7.86 7.09
N VAL A 52 -14.43 7.15 6.56
CA VAL A 52 -15.05 7.45 5.27
C VAL A 52 -16.09 8.54 5.49
N VAL A 53 -15.92 9.71 4.86
CA VAL A 53 -16.95 10.75 4.79
C VAL A 53 -17.62 10.61 3.43
N ALA A 54 -18.94 10.38 3.46
CA ALA A 54 -19.81 10.32 2.28
C ALA A 54 -20.19 11.73 1.81
#